data_AF-A0A0Q9RWX1-F1
#
_entry.id   AF-A0A0Q9RWX1-F1
#
_cell.length_a   1.000
_cell.length_b   1.000
_cell.length_c   1.000
_cell.angle_alpha   90.00
_cell.angle_beta   90.00
_cell.angle_gamma   90.00
#
_symmetry.space_group_name_H-M   'P 1'
#
loop_
_entity.id
_entity.type
_entity.pdbx_description
1 polymer ?
#
loop_
_entity_poly.entity_id
_entity_poly.type
_entity_poly.pdbx_seq_one_letter_code
_entity_poly.pdbx_strand_id
1 'polypeptide(L)'
;MNKPDLTIVKAYLGNSEWDDTTITAALNAEAAAQAKACRVPSEPTEWPADLAEALCRRVAANLANRNTPLGFQSSLLETGGVIARTGGGDREVRRFEAPYKKLVIG
;
A
#
# COMPACT_ATOMS: atom_id res chain seq x y z
N MET A 1 -0.93 -17.50 -4.51
CA MET A 1 0.30 -16.85 -4.02
C MET A 1 0.18 -16.80 -2.51
N ASN A 2 1.28 -16.77 -1.75
CA ASN A 2 1.16 -16.65 -0.29
C ASN A 2 0.95 -15.19 0.11
N LYS A 3 0.39 -15.00 1.30
CA LYS A 3 0.30 -13.71 1.94
C LYS A 3 1.67 -13.07 2.11
N PRO A 4 1.93 -11.84 1.62
CA PRO A 4 3.16 -11.14 1.92
C PRO A 4 3.43 -11.08 3.42
N ASP A 5 4.51 -11.74 3.83
CA ASP A 5 5.17 -11.56 5.10
C ASP A 5 6.29 -10.51 4.98
N LEU A 6 6.95 -10.22 6.10
CA LEU A 6 8.03 -9.23 6.16
C LEU A 6 9.12 -9.47 5.11
N THR A 7 9.48 -10.72 4.83
CA THR A 7 10.51 -11.09 3.84
C THR A 7 10.10 -10.69 2.44
N ILE A 8 8.87 -11.01 2.05
CA ILE A 8 8.32 -10.67 0.73
C ILE A 8 8.24 -9.15 0.58
N VAL A 9 7.79 -8.45 1.60
CA VAL A 9 7.70 -6.98 1.58
C VAL A 9 9.09 -6.34 1.49
N LYS A 10 10.08 -6.82 2.23
CA LYS A 10 11.46 -6.32 2.13
C LYS A 10 12.05 -6.54 0.74
N ALA A 11 11.83 -7.72 0.16
CA ALA A 11 12.24 -8.01 -1.21
C ALA A 11 11.55 -7.08 -2.23
N TYR A 12 10.28 -6.75 -2.00
CA TYR A 12 9.52 -5.81 -2.83
C TYR A 12 10.04 -4.37 -2.73
N LEU A 13 10.35 -3.90 -1.51
CA LEU A 13 10.86 -2.55 -1.26
C LEU A 13 12.30 -2.36 -1.77
N GLY A 14 13.08 -3.44 -1.90
CA GLY A 14 14.50 -3.37 -2.24
C GLY A 14 15.31 -2.77 -1.09
N ASN A 15 16.27 -1.90 -1.40
CA ASN A 15 17.07 -1.20 -0.40
C ASN A 15 16.23 -0.14 0.33
N SER A 16 15.58 -0.53 1.42
CA SER A 16 14.80 0.33 2.30
C SER A 16 15.63 0.83 3.48
N GLU A 17 15.49 2.10 3.83
CA GLU A 17 16.06 2.71 5.05
C GLU A 17 15.27 2.38 6.32
N TRP A 18 14.04 1.88 6.17
CA TRP A 18 13.18 1.49 7.29
C TRP A 18 13.62 0.18 7.93
N ASP A 19 13.61 0.14 9.26
CA ASP A 19 13.88 -1.07 10.03
C ASP A 19 12.71 -2.07 9.99
N ASP A 20 13.00 -3.33 10.33
CA ASP A 20 12.05 -4.44 10.33
C ASP A 20 10.81 -4.17 11.21
N THR A 21 10.95 -3.43 12.32
CA THR A 21 9.81 -3.09 13.18
C THR A 21 8.88 -2.11 12.49
N THR A 22 9.44 -1.08 11.84
CA THR A 22 8.65 -0.10 11.09
C THR A 22 7.95 -0.72 9.88
N ILE A 23 8.63 -1.59 9.13
CA ILE A 23 8.05 -2.30 7.99
C ILE A 23 6.92 -3.23 8.46
N THR A 24 7.14 -3.98 9.56
CA THR A 24 6.12 -4.86 10.14
C THR A 24 4.88 -4.08 10.59
N ALA A 25 5.09 -2.92 11.23
CA ALA A 25 3.98 -2.06 11.65
C ALA A 25 3.17 -1.54 10.46
N ALA A 26 3.84 -1.11 9.38
CA ALA A 26 3.17 -0.70 8.14
C ALA A 26 2.41 -1.85 7.47
N LEU A 27 3.03 -3.04 7.38
CA LEU A 27 2.41 -4.26 6.84
C LEU A 27 1.14 -4.63 7.60
N ASN A 28 1.18 -4.65 8.93
CA ASN A 28 0.02 -4.96 9.75
C ASN A 28 -1.12 -3.95 9.57
N ALA A 29 -0.78 -2.66 9.53
CA ALA A 29 -1.76 -1.59 9.32
C ALA A 29 -2.45 -1.71 7.96
N GLU A 30 -1.66 -1.90 6.88
CA GLU A 30 -2.21 -2.01 5.53
C GLU A 30 -2.96 -3.32 5.30
N ALA A 31 -2.52 -4.43 5.88
CA ALA A 31 -3.24 -5.69 5.82
C ALA A 31 -4.62 -5.57 6.49
N ALA A 32 -4.71 -4.90 7.64
CA ALA A 32 -5.98 -4.63 8.30
C ALA A 32 -6.87 -3.69 7.47
N ALA A 33 -6.30 -2.66 6.84
CA ALA A 33 -7.05 -1.75 5.98
C ALA A 33 -7.57 -2.44 4.71
N GLN A 34 -6.76 -3.28 4.07
CA GLN A 34 -7.15 -4.09 2.92
C GLN A 34 -8.25 -5.10 3.32
N ALA A 35 -8.13 -5.76 4.47
CA ALA A 35 -9.15 -6.70 4.97
C ALA A 35 -10.49 -6.03 5.29
N LYS A 36 -10.51 -4.73 5.62
CA LYS A 36 -11.75 -3.95 5.78
C LYS A 36 -12.45 -3.75 4.42
N ALA A 37 -11.70 -3.33 3.40
CA ALA A 37 -12.24 -2.96 2.09
C ALA A 37 -12.49 -4.16 1.14
N CYS A 38 -11.67 -5.21 1.24
CA CYS A 38 -11.65 -6.34 0.32
C CYS A 38 -12.00 -7.65 1.02
N ARG A 39 -12.58 -8.58 0.27
CA ARG A 39 -12.74 -9.98 0.66
C ARG A 39 -11.37 -10.65 0.55
N VAL A 40 -10.68 -10.77 1.68
CA VAL A 40 -9.40 -11.46 1.79
C VAL A 40 -9.63 -12.91 2.23
N PRO A 41 -8.93 -13.90 1.66
CA PRO A 41 -8.92 -15.27 2.18
C PRO A 41 -8.42 -15.31 3.63
N SER A 42 -8.98 -16.22 4.42
CA SER A 42 -8.54 -16.49 5.80
C SER A 42 -7.20 -17.22 5.82
N GLU A 43 -6.99 -18.16 4.88
CA GLU A 43 -5.76 -18.93 4.79
C GLU A 43 -4.67 -18.12 4.06
N PRO A 44 -3.46 -18.01 4.62
CA PRO A 44 -2.38 -17.22 4.04
C PRO A 44 -1.86 -17.81 2.71
N THR A 45 -2.06 -19.09 2.44
CA THR A 45 -1.61 -19.76 1.20
C THR A 45 -2.54 -19.53 0.01
N GLU A 46 -3.77 -19.06 0.26
CA GLU A 46 -4.81 -18.86 -0.75
C GLU A 46 -4.86 -17.41 -1.27
N TRP A 47 -3.87 -16.58 -0.95
CA TRP A 47 -3.90 -15.18 -1.38
C TRP A 47 -3.78 -15.02 -2.91
N PRO A 48 -4.73 -14.30 -3.53
CA PRO A 48 -4.61 -13.92 -4.92
C PRO A 48 -3.36 -13.06 -5.13
N ALA A 49 -2.68 -13.27 -6.27
CA ALA A 49 -1.50 -12.50 -6.63
C ALA A 49 -1.79 -10.99 -6.68
N ASP A 50 -2.96 -10.60 -7.17
CA ASP A 50 -3.40 -9.20 -7.22
C ASP A 50 -3.51 -8.58 -5.82
N LEU A 51 -4.10 -9.29 -4.84
CA LEU A 51 -4.20 -8.79 -3.46
C LEU A 51 -2.83 -8.70 -2.77
N ALA A 52 -1.94 -9.67 -3.05
CA ALA A 52 -0.58 -9.64 -2.55
C ALA A 52 0.21 -8.43 -3.12
N GLU A 53 0.14 -8.19 -4.42
CA GLU A 53 0.76 -7.04 -5.09
C GLU A 53 0.18 -5.72 -4.56
N ALA A 54 -1.15 -5.63 -4.41
CA ALA A 54 -1.81 -4.47 -3.84
C ALA A 54 -1.32 -4.20 -2.40
N LEU A 55 -1.16 -5.22 -1.57
CA LEU A 55 -0.67 -5.04 -0.21
C LEU A 55 0.76 -4.50 -0.19
N CYS A 56 1.67 -5.06 -1.00
CA CYS A 56 3.03 -4.57 -1.11
C CYS A 56 3.08 -3.09 -1.54
N ARG A 57 2.28 -2.71 -2.55
CA ARG A 57 2.16 -1.31 -3.00
C ARG A 57 1.65 -0.38 -1.91
N ARG A 58 0.64 -0.81 -1.15
CA ARG A 58 0.10 -0.03 -0.02
C ARG A 58 1.15 0.21 1.05
N VAL A 59 1.95 -0.81 1.39
CA VAL A 59 3.04 -0.68 2.36
C VAL A 59 4.10 0.30 1.86
N ALA A 60 4.53 0.17 0.60
CA ALA A 60 5.48 1.10 0.00
C ALA A 60 4.97 2.56 0.03
N ALA A 61 3.71 2.78 -0.32
CA ALA A 61 3.08 4.11 -0.27
C ALA A 61 2.95 4.65 1.17
N ASN A 62 2.58 3.80 2.14
CA ASN A 62 2.50 4.19 3.55
C ASN A 62 3.88 4.67 4.06
N LEU A 63 4.93 3.88 3.80
CA LEU A 63 6.30 4.22 4.19
C LEU A 63 6.81 5.48 3.48
N ALA A 64 6.56 5.65 2.18
CA ALA A 64 6.93 6.86 1.45
C ALA A 64 6.24 8.11 2.01
N ASN A 65 4.96 8.00 2.38
CA ASN A 65 4.21 9.10 2.96
C ASN A 65 4.69 9.47 4.37
N ARG A 66 5.22 8.52 5.16
CA ARG A 66 5.80 8.82 6.49
C ARG A 66 7.02 9.73 6.41
N ASN A 67 7.75 9.69 5.31
CA ASN A 67 8.90 10.56 5.09
C ASN A 67 8.50 11.97 4.62
N THR A 68 7.21 12.21 4.33
CA THR A 68 6.71 13.52 3.92
C THR A 68 6.22 14.28 5.15
N PRO A 69 6.80 15.45 5.48
CA PRO A 69 6.32 16.27 6.59
C PRO A 69 4.84 16.63 6.37
N LEU A 70 3.99 16.30 7.35
CA LEU A 70 2.58 16.72 7.35
C LEU A 70 2.54 18.25 7.41
N GLY A 71 2.30 18.89 6.26
CA GLY A 71 2.34 20.35 6.11
C GLY A 71 3.21 20.85 4.96
N PHE A 72 3.99 19.99 4.29
CA PHE A 72 4.71 20.37 3.08
C PHE A 72 3.77 20.34 1.87
N GLN A 73 2.97 21.40 1.69
CA GLN A 73 2.48 21.75 0.36
C GLN A 73 3.71 22.17 -0.44
N SER A 74 4.13 21.36 -1.41
CA SER A 74 5.12 21.76 -2.39
C SER A 74 4.59 22.95 -3.18
N SER A 75 4.89 24.15 -2.72
CA SER A 75 4.88 25.36 -3.55
C SER A 75 6.08 25.25 -4.50
N LEU A 76 5.96 24.42 -5.53
CA LEU A 76 6.82 24.44 -6.70
C LEU A 76 5.95 24.73 -7.93
N LEU A 77 5.20 25.84 -7.85
CA LEU A 77 4.89 26.64 -9.03
C LEU A 77 6.22 27.26 -9.45
N GLU A 78 6.92 26.64 -10.40
CA GLU A 78 7.78 27.29 -11.41
C GLU A 78 8.58 26.22 -12.15
N THR A 79 7.92 25.58 -13.13
CA THR A 79 8.44 24.81 -14.28
C THR A 79 7.76 23.43 -14.38
N GLY A 80 6.61 23.38 -15.06
CA GLY A 80 6.06 22.13 -15.62
C GLY A 80 5.74 20.98 -14.63
N GLY A 81 5.61 21.27 -13.34
CA GLY A 81 5.43 20.28 -12.29
C GLY A 81 4.10 19.54 -12.42
N VAL A 82 4.17 18.25 -12.77
CA VAL A 82 3.07 17.31 -12.53
C VAL A 82 2.72 17.43 -11.05
N ILE A 83 1.54 17.98 -10.75
CA ILE A 83 0.96 17.94 -9.41
C ILE A 83 0.73 16.45 -9.12
N ALA A 84 1.74 15.78 -8.57
CA ALA A 84 1.59 14.48 -7.95
C ALA A 84 0.73 14.74 -6.71
N ARG A 85 -0.59 14.70 -6.90
CA ARG A 85 -1.54 14.84 -5.81
C ARG A 85 -1.23 13.72 -4.82
N THR A 86 -0.66 14.08 -3.68
CA THR A 86 -0.44 13.19 -2.52
C THR A 86 -1.75 12.56 -2.01
N GLY A 87 -2.92 12.99 -2.52
CA GLY A 87 -4.24 12.43 -2.24
C GLY A 87 -4.87 11.57 -3.36
N GLY A 88 -4.17 11.34 -4.48
CA GLY A 88 -4.64 10.45 -5.54
C GLY A 88 -4.35 9.00 -5.17
N GLY A 89 -5.33 8.31 -4.55
CA GLY A 89 -5.15 6.90 -4.17
C GLY A 89 -4.63 6.04 -5.34
N ASP A 90 -3.59 5.24 -5.07
CA ASP A 90 -2.85 4.46 -6.07
C ASP A 90 -3.79 3.70 -7.02
N ARG A 91 -3.71 4.03 -8.32
CA ARG A 91 -4.61 3.50 -9.35
C ARG A 91 -4.44 1.99 -9.54
N GLU A 92 -3.23 1.49 -9.39
CA GLU A 92 -2.95 0.06 -9.54
C GLU A 92 -3.49 -0.71 -8.33
N VAL A 93 -3.31 -0.22 -7.11
CA VAL A 93 -3.97 -0.78 -5.92
C VAL A 93 -5.48 -0.87 -6.13
N ARG A 94 -6.10 0.21 -6.64
CA ARG A 94 -7.55 0.19 -6.96
C ARG A 94 -7.90 -0.86 -8.01
N ARG A 95 -7.09 -1.03 -9.05
CA ARG A 95 -7.29 -2.02 -10.11
C ARG A 95 -7.18 -3.44 -9.57
N PHE A 96 -6.15 -3.73 -8.77
CA PHE A 96 -5.93 -5.04 -8.17
C PHE A 96 -6.98 -5.41 -7.12
N GLU A 97 -7.44 -4.43 -6.33
CA GLU A 97 -8.46 -4.63 -5.30
C GLU A 97 -9.88 -4.68 -5.87
N ALA A 98 -10.14 -4.08 -7.04
CA ALA A 98 -11.46 -3.99 -7.65
C ALA A 98 -12.26 -5.31 -7.65
N PRO A 99 -11.72 -6.45 -8.12
CA PRO A 99 -12.46 -7.72 -8.13
C PRO A 99 -12.77 -8.28 -6.73
N TYR A 100 -12.06 -7.82 -5.69
CA TYR A 100 -12.22 -8.31 -4.33
C TYR A 100 -12.96 -7.33 -3.41
N LYS A 101 -13.31 -6.13 -3.89
CA LYS A 101 -13.97 -5.12 -3.06
C LYS A 101 -15.30 -5.63 -2.52
N LYS A 102 -15.51 -5.42 -1.22
CA LYS A 102 -16.82 -5.63 -0.60
C LYS A 102 -17.77 -4.57 -1.14
N LEU A 103 -18.96 -5.01 -1.57
CA LEU A 103 -20.04 -4.10 -1.88
C LEU A 103 -20.47 -3.41 -0.59
N VAL A 104 -20.34 -2.08 -0.55
CA VAL A 104 -20.94 -1.26 0.50
C VAL A 104 -22.37 -1.01 0.06
N ILE A 105 -23.33 -1.68 0.69
CA ILE A 105 -24.75 -1.37 0.54
C ILE A 105 -25.03 -0.31 1.61
N GLY A 106 -25.32 0.91 1.17
CA GLY A 106 -25.69 2.05 2.01
C GLY A 106 -26.90 2.74 1.41
#